data_AF-A0AAV4K466-F1
#
_entry.id   AF-A0AAV4K466-F1
#
_cell.length_a   1.000
_cell.length_b   1.000
_cell.length_c   1.000
_cell.angle_alpha   90.00
_cell.angle_beta   90.00
_cell.angle_gamma   90.00
#
_symmetry.space_group_name_H-M   'P 1'
#
loop_
_entity.id
_entity.type
_entity.pdbx_description
1 polymer ?
#
loop_
_entity_poly.entity_id
_entity_poly.type
_entity_poly.pdbx_seq_one_letter_code
_entity_poly.pdbx_strand_id
1 'polypeptide(L)'
;MVELTVSYESRMEQAHAYKKEKYLDLTKELEESGYMAKIMPIEIGARGFAGSSAYDLLSKLSISGNKRTKALTLPAKTAENSSRWIWSRRNEQLLHKE
;
A
#
# COMPACT_ATOMS: atom_id res chain seq x y z
N MET A 1 -12.44 -4.74 5.16
CA MET A 1 -11.37 -3.87 5.67
C MET A 1 -10.41 -3.49 4.55
N VAL A 2 -10.05 -2.22 4.43
CA VAL A 2 -8.98 -1.74 3.55
C VAL A 2 -7.79 -1.39 4.43
N GLU A 3 -6.60 -1.87 4.08
CA GLU A 3 -5.38 -1.53 4.82
C GLU A 3 -4.32 -0.98 3.87
N LEU A 4 -3.97 0.29 4.08
CA LEU A 4 -2.94 0.97 3.30
C LEU A 4 -1.56 0.76 3.92
N THR A 5 -0.62 0.35 3.08
CA THR A 5 0.79 0.24 3.45
C THR A 5 1.65 1.10 2.52
N VAL A 6 2.49 1.96 3.11
CA VAL A 6 3.56 2.65 2.38
C VAL A 6 4.85 1.88 2.59
N SER A 7 5.43 1.36 1.51
CA SER A 7 6.67 0.56 1.56
C SER A 7 7.61 0.97 0.44
N TYR A 8 8.91 0.64 0.59
CA TYR A 8 9.84 0.83 -0.53
C TYR A 8 9.45 -0.11 -1.68
N GLU A 9 9.59 0.33 -2.93
CA GLU A 9 8.97 -0.35 -4.08
C GLU A 9 9.39 -1.82 -4.21
N SER A 10 10.65 -2.12 -3.91
CA SER A 10 11.19 -3.50 -3.94
C SER A 10 10.55 -4.46 -2.92
N ARG A 11 9.79 -3.94 -1.96
CA ARG A 11 9.12 -4.70 -0.89
C ARG A 11 7.60 -4.69 -0.98
N MET A 12 7.02 -4.01 -1.97
CA MET A 12 5.57 -3.86 -2.06
C MET A 12 4.85 -5.20 -2.18
N GLU A 13 5.35 -6.12 -3.00
CA GLU A 13 4.75 -7.45 -3.17
C GLU A 13 4.81 -8.28 -1.88
N GLN A 14 5.94 -8.24 -1.18
CA GLN A 14 6.13 -8.93 0.09
C GLN A 14 5.22 -8.35 1.18
N ALA A 15 5.09 -7.01 1.23
CA ALA A 15 4.18 -6.33 2.15
C ALA A 15 2.73 -6.74 1.87
N HIS A 16 2.34 -6.81 0.60
CA HIS A 16 1.00 -7.24 0.19
C HIS A 16 0.68 -8.66 0.66
N ALA A 17 1.59 -9.61 0.40
CA ALA A 17 1.44 -11.01 0.82
C ALA A 17 1.34 -11.12 2.34
N TYR A 18 2.26 -10.47 3.06
CA TYR A 18 2.28 -10.45 4.52
C TYR A 18 0.97 -9.91 5.11
N LYS A 19 0.41 -8.82 4.56
CA LYS A 19 -0.86 -8.27 5.04
C LYS A 19 -2.02 -9.23 4.77
N LYS A 20 -2.07 -9.89 3.61
CA LYS A 20 -3.09 -10.91 3.35
C LYS A 20 -3.04 -12.04 4.37
N GLU A 21 -1.84 -12.56 4.64
CA GLU A 21 -1.63 -13.65 5.59
C GLU A 21 -1.97 -13.23 7.02
N LYS A 22 -1.52 -12.06 7.45
CA LYS A 22 -1.75 -11.53 8.81
C LYS A 22 -3.24 -11.50 9.21
N TYR A 23 -4.12 -11.20 8.27
CA TYR A 23 -5.56 -11.07 8.54
C TYR A 23 -6.37 -12.30 8.12
N LEU A 24 -5.70 -13.39 7.71
CA LEU A 24 -6.40 -14.60 7.27
C LEU A 24 -7.26 -15.19 8.38
N ASP A 25 -6.70 -15.36 9.57
CA ASP A 25 -7.41 -15.99 10.69
C ASP A 25 -8.54 -15.09 11.21
N LEU A 26 -8.29 -13.78 11.31
CA LEU A 26 -9.35 -12.81 11.66
C LEU A 26 -10.51 -12.83 10.65
N THR A 27 -10.22 -13.02 9.36
CA THR A 27 -11.26 -13.09 8.34
C THR A 27 -12.11 -14.35 8.52
N LYS A 28 -11.47 -15.49 8.81
CA LYS A 28 -12.19 -16.75 9.08
C LYS A 28 -13.08 -16.65 10.31
N GLU A 29 -12.57 -16.12 11.42
CA GLU A 29 -13.36 -15.96 12.65
C GLU A 29 -14.62 -15.10 12.43
N LEU A 30 -14.50 -14.04 11.62
CA LEU A 30 -15.63 -13.20 11.24
C LEU A 30 -16.63 -13.93 10.35
N GLU A 31 -16.15 -14.71 9.38
CA GLU A 31 -16.99 -15.52 8.48
C GLU A 31 -17.73 -16.63 9.24
N GLU A 32 -17.06 -17.30 10.18
CA GLU A 32 -17.65 -18.31 11.08
C GLU A 32 -18.71 -17.70 12.00
N SER A 33 -18.52 -16.44 12.38
CA SER A 33 -19.51 -15.66 13.14
C SER A 33 -20.66 -15.13 12.27
N GLY A 34 -20.70 -15.47 10.98
CA GLY A 34 -21.76 -15.09 10.04
C GLY A 34 -21.59 -13.72 9.39
N TYR A 35 -20.45 -13.04 9.57
CA TYR A 35 -20.16 -11.77 8.91
C TYR A 35 -19.49 -11.98 7.55
N MET A 36 -19.81 -11.12 6.59
CA MET A 36 -19.04 -11.05 5.35
C MET A 36 -17.76 -10.23 5.59
N ALA A 37 -16.61 -10.90 5.65
CA ALA A 37 -15.31 -10.25 5.80
C ALA A 37 -14.53 -10.24 4.47
N LYS A 38 -13.89 -9.12 4.16
CA LYS A 38 -13.01 -9.00 2.99
C LYS A 38 -11.83 -8.11 3.30
N ILE A 39 -10.62 -8.64 3.14
CA ILE A 39 -9.38 -7.88 3.33
C ILE A 39 -8.88 -7.37 1.99
N MET A 40 -8.59 -6.07 1.92
CA MET A 40 -8.05 -5.39 0.75
C MET A 40 -6.78 -4.65 1.16
N PRO A 41 -5.63 -5.33 1.18
CA PRO A 41 -4.35 -4.66 1.36
C PRO A 41 -4.04 -3.87 0.10
N ILE A 42 -3.64 -2.61 0.30
CA ILE A 42 -3.27 -1.70 -0.77
C ILE A 42 -1.88 -1.12 -0.49
N GLU A 43 -1.08 -1.01 -1.54
CA GLU A 43 0.31 -0.61 -1.42
C GLU A 43 0.57 0.64 -2.26
N ILE A 44 1.24 1.59 -1.63
CA ILE A 44 1.82 2.76 -2.29
C ILE A 44 3.31 2.75 -2.00
N GLY A 45 4.10 2.85 -3.06
CA GLY A 45 5.54 3.00 -3.00
C GLY A 45 5.92 4.31 -2.32
N ALA A 46 6.95 4.25 -1.48
CA ALA A 46 7.49 5.40 -0.79
C ALA A 46 7.85 6.53 -1.77
N ARG A 47 8.31 6.25 -3.00
CA ARG A 47 8.62 7.26 -4.02
C ARG A 47 7.42 7.62 -4.91
N GLY A 48 6.20 7.44 -4.40
CA GLY A 48 4.97 7.79 -5.11
C GLY A 48 4.55 6.77 -6.17
N PHE A 49 5.05 5.55 -6.11
CA PHE A 49 4.62 4.49 -7.02
C PHE A 49 3.26 3.92 -6.59
N ALA A 50 2.20 4.10 -7.37
CA ALA A 50 0.91 3.49 -7.04
C ALA A 50 0.91 2.00 -7.39
N GLY A 51 0.65 1.13 -6.40
CA GLY A 51 0.52 -0.31 -6.63
C GLY A 51 -0.75 -0.67 -7.41
N SER A 52 -0.73 -1.81 -8.10
CA SER A 52 -1.92 -2.35 -8.78
C SER A 52 -3.09 -2.59 -7.81
N SER A 53 -2.81 -2.97 -6.57
CA SER A 53 -3.81 -3.15 -5.52
C SER A 53 -4.60 -1.88 -5.19
N ALA A 54 -3.94 -0.72 -5.19
CA ALA A 54 -4.61 0.58 -5.00
C ALA A 54 -5.50 0.92 -6.21
N TYR A 55 -5.04 0.62 -7.42
CA TYR A 55 -5.81 0.78 -8.65
C TYR A 55 -7.05 -0.14 -8.66
N ASP A 56 -6.90 -1.39 -8.23
CA ASP A 56 -7.97 -2.37 -8.13
C ASP A 56 -9.00 -1.98 -7.08
N LEU A 57 -8.57 -1.45 -5.94
CA LEU A 57 -9.48 -0.92 -4.92
C LEU A 57 -10.38 0.18 -5.50
N LEU A 58 -9.81 1.15 -6.21
CA LEU A 58 -10.60 2.22 -6.82
C LEU A 58 -11.60 1.67 -7.84
N SER A 59 -11.20 0.66 -8.60
CA SER A 59 -12.07 -0.02 -9.55
C SER A 59 -13.23 -0.73 -8.84
N LYS A 60 -12.98 -1.38 -7.70
CA LYS A 60 -14.01 -1.99 -6.83
C LYS A 60 -14.93 -0.97 -6.20
N LEU A 61 -14.47 0.27 -6.01
CA LEU A 61 -15.28 1.41 -5.56
C LEU A 61 -15.97 2.14 -6.72
N SER A 62 -15.99 1.57 -7.92
CA SER A 62 -16.59 2.15 -9.12
C SER A 62 -15.97 3.49 -9.55
N ILE A 63 -14.74 3.77 -9.13
CA ILE A 63 -13.97 4.93 -9.56
C ILE A 63 -13.16 4.51 -10.79
N SER A 64 -13.46 5.12 -11.93
CA SER A 64 -12.90 4.72 -13.23
C SER A 64 -12.36 5.91 -14.06
N GLY A 65 -11.67 5.58 -15.15
CA GLY A 65 -11.13 6.56 -16.10
C GLY A 65 -10.24 7.63 -15.45
N ASN A 66 -10.38 8.87 -15.90
CA ASN A 66 -9.59 10.00 -15.40
C ASN A 66 -9.78 10.28 -13.90
N LYS A 67 -10.97 9.97 -13.35
CA LYS A 67 -11.22 10.13 -11.91
C LYS A 67 -10.33 9.18 -11.09
N ARG A 68 -10.13 7.95 -11.56
CA ARG A 68 -9.24 6.96 -10.92
C ARG A 68 -7.79 7.42 -10.94
N THR A 69 -7.29 7.87 -12.08
CA THR A 69 -5.91 8.36 -12.20
C THR A 69 -5.66 9.53 -11.25
N LYS A 70 -6.58 10.50 -11.20
CA LYS A 70 -6.51 11.63 -10.26
C LYS A 70 -6.55 11.19 -8.80
N ALA A 71 -7.42 10.22 -8.48
CA ALA A 71 -7.53 9.68 -7.12
C ALA A 71 -6.27 8.93 -6.67
N LEU A 72 -5.50 8.32 -7.59
CA LEU A 72 -4.20 7.70 -7.29
C LEU A 72 -3.08 8.72 -7.12
N THR A 73 -3.12 9.83 -7.84
CA THR A 73 -2.08 10.85 -7.78
C THR A 73 -1.92 11.45 -6.39
N LEU A 74 -3.03 11.69 -5.68
CA LEU A 74 -2.99 12.28 -4.34
C LEU A 74 -2.22 11.42 -3.32
N PRO A 75 -2.60 10.16 -3.04
CA PRO A 75 -1.88 9.31 -2.08
C PRO A 75 -0.45 9.01 -2.53
N ALA A 76 -0.19 8.86 -3.82
CA ALA A 76 1.16 8.72 -4.37
C ALA A 76 2.06 9.90 -4.00
N LYS A 77 1.63 11.14 -4.31
CA LYS A 77 2.37 12.36 -3.96
C LYS A 77 2.53 12.52 -2.45
N THR A 78 1.49 12.21 -1.68
CA THR A 78 1.56 12.28 -0.22
C THR A 78 2.60 11.29 0.33
N ALA A 79 2.63 10.06 -0.17
CA ALA A 79 3.63 9.07 0.22
C ALA A 79 5.06 9.50 -0.15
N GLU A 80 5.24 10.04 -1.36
CA GLU A 80 6.52 10.59 -1.83
C GLU A 80 7.03 11.70 -0.91
N ASN A 81 6.21 12.73 -0.68
CA ASN A 81 6.60 13.88 0.12
C ASN A 81 6.88 13.49 1.58
N SER A 82 6.04 12.62 2.15
CA SER A 82 6.14 12.22 3.55
C SER A 82 7.34 11.31 3.81
N SER A 83 7.71 10.48 2.83
CA SER A 83 8.83 9.55 2.95
C SER A 83 10.15 10.07 2.36
N ARG A 84 10.12 11.25 1.72
CA ARG A 84 11.27 11.89 1.03
C ARG A 84 12.55 11.84 1.83
N TRP A 85 12.46 12.21 3.10
CA TRP A 85 13.60 12.28 3.99
C TRP A 85 14.29 10.91 4.20
N ILE A 86 13.50 9.83 4.30
CA ILE A 86 13.99 8.47 4.56
C ILE A 86 14.84 7.99 3.40
N TRP A 87 14.38 8.16 2.15
CA TRP A 87 15.12 7.67 0.99
C TRP A 87 16.19 8.64 0.50
N SER A 88 16.03 9.96 0.70
CA SER A 88 17.07 10.93 0.34
C SER A 88 18.37 10.71 1.14
N ARG A 89 18.24 10.22 2.38
CA ARG A 89 19.38 9.97 3.28
C ARG A 89 19.81 8.51 3.36
N ARG A 90 19.18 7.62 2.59
CA ARG A 90 19.42 6.18 2.68
C ARG A 90 20.88 5.78 2.46
N ASN A 91 21.61 6.57 1.66
CA ASN A 91 23.01 6.32 1.34
C ASN A 91 23.98 7.22 2.15
N GLU A 92 23.50 8.16 2.97
CA GLU A 92 24.37 9.04 3.76
C GLU A 92 25.13 8.28 4.85
N GLN A 93 24.54 7.21 5.41
CA GLN A 93 25.24 6.35 6.38
C GLN A 93 26.35 5.47 5.77
N LEU A 94 26.43 5.36 4.45
CA LEU A 94 27.50 4.61 3.77
C LEU A 94 28.78 5.45 3.57
N LEU A 95 28.72 6.77 3.79
CA LEU A 95 29.85 7.70 3.57
C LEU A 95 30.70 7.93 4.84
N HIS A 96 30.29 7.43 6.00
CA HIS A 96 31.02 7.60 7.28
C HIS A 96 31.62 6.29 7.81
N LYS A 97 31.86 5.31 6.92
CA LYS A 97 32.71 4.15 7.22
C LYS A 97 34.10 4.40 6.62
N GLU A 98 34.89 5.23 7.28
CA GLU A 98 36.35 5.25 7.16
C GLU A 98 36.96 5.08 8.55
#